data_AF-A0A2M8G198-F1
#
_entry.id   AF-A0A2M8G198-F1
#
_cell.length_a   1.000
_cell.length_b   1.000
_cell.length_c   1.000
_cell.angle_alpha   90.00
_cell.angle_beta   90.00
_cell.angle_gamma   90.00
#
_symmetry.space_group_name_H-M   'P 1'
#
loop_
_entity.id
_entity.type
_entity.pdbx_description
1 polymer ?
#
loop_
_entity_poly.entity_id
_entity_poly.type
_entity_poly.pdbx_seq_one_letter_code
_entity_poly.pdbx_strand_id
1 'polypeptide(L)'
;MLLKNYGEFLLGHLKLKRKLKVILDGSNGGTGPVLEYIKRRSKDLELELRDTRPDGNFAAHGPNPLRRGALLDLSLAVRKHKADFGATFDADGDRVFFVDDLGRPIPYEIVSLLLLLYLKPRTMIVDARYGYLLGDMRPKGTKFMISRVGSSFIKETMRKNRIEFGSEESGHYYFKQFFYADSGIMAAVLFASAVSEIVGVKLSVWIDDLPKFYRSPELNFKVKDKKGTLSRVERHFRGKAKTISKL
;
A
#
# COMPACT_ATOMS: atom_id res chain seq x y z
N MET A 1 -27.08 -4.91 5.01
CA MET A 1 -26.53 -6.25 5.27
C MET A 1 -25.08 -6.39 4.78
N LEU A 2 -24.79 -6.11 3.49
CA LEU A 2 -23.42 -6.26 2.93
C LEU A 2 -22.36 -5.39 3.63
N LEU A 3 -22.59 -4.08 3.79
CA LEU A 3 -21.65 -3.16 4.47
C LEU A 3 -21.28 -3.64 5.87
N LYS A 4 -22.28 -4.11 6.63
CA LYS A 4 -22.08 -4.68 7.97
C LYS A 4 -21.16 -5.89 7.89
N ASN A 5 -21.48 -6.87 7.04
CA ASN A 5 -20.68 -8.09 6.91
C ASN A 5 -19.25 -7.80 6.46
N TYR A 6 -19.07 -6.88 5.51
CA TYR A 6 -17.74 -6.45 5.05
C TYR A 6 -16.95 -5.74 6.16
N GLY A 7 -17.60 -4.81 6.89
CA GLY A 7 -16.98 -4.11 8.01
C GLY A 7 -16.58 -5.06 9.16
N GLU A 8 -17.45 -6.02 9.52
CA GLU A 8 -17.11 -7.05 10.53
C GLU A 8 -15.99 -7.98 10.05
N PHE A 9 -16.00 -8.37 8.77
CA PHE A 9 -14.90 -9.14 8.16
C PHE A 9 -13.57 -8.39 8.32
N LEU A 10 -13.52 -7.10 7.96
CA LEU A 10 -12.32 -6.27 8.10
C LEU A 10 -11.89 -6.15 9.56
N LEU A 11 -12.82 -5.86 10.48
CA LEU A 11 -12.52 -5.75 11.91
C LEU A 11 -11.99 -7.07 12.50
N GLY A 12 -12.40 -8.22 11.98
CA GLY A 12 -11.86 -9.53 12.38
C GLY A 12 -10.35 -9.68 12.12
N HIS A 13 -9.80 -8.90 11.18
CA HIS A 13 -8.37 -8.84 10.88
C HIS A 13 -7.61 -7.77 11.67
N LEU A 14 -8.30 -6.86 12.36
CA LEU A 14 -7.68 -5.81 13.16
C LEU A 14 -7.20 -6.38 14.50
N LYS A 15 -5.88 -6.50 14.68
CA LYS A 15 -5.24 -7.11 15.84
C LYS A 15 -4.22 -6.13 16.43
N LEU A 16 -4.69 -5.23 17.29
CA LEU A 16 -3.85 -4.19 17.89
C LEU A 16 -3.14 -4.68 19.16
N LYS A 17 -1.84 -4.43 19.27
CA LYS A 17 -1.03 -4.64 20.49
C LYS A 17 -0.97 -3.41 21.40
N ARG A 18 -1.31 -2.24 20.86
CA ARG A 18 -1.45 -0.97 21.56
C ARG A 18 -2.53 -0.14 20.89
N LYS A 19 -3.11 0.82 21.62
CA LYS A 19 -4.02 1.80 21.02
C LYS A 19 -3.27 2.62 19.97
N LEU A 20 -3.95 2.91 18.87
CA LEU A 20 -3.43 3.75 17.79
C LEU A 20 -4.40 4.89 17.51
N LYS A 21 -3.85 6.05 17.21
CA LYS A 21 -4.58 7.19 16.64
C LYS A 21 -4.27 7.29 15.16
N VAL A 22 -5.29 7.19 14.32
CA VAL A 22 -5.12 7.10 12.86
C VAL A 22 -6.09 8.04 12.16
N ILE A 23 -5.61 8.67 11.08
CA ILE A 23 -6.45 9.48 10.19
C ILE A 23 -6.71 8.71 8.90
N LEU A 24 -7.97 8.52 8.53
CA LEU A 24 -8.36 7.88 7.28
C LEU A 24 -9.10 8.88 6.39
N ASP A 25 -8.60 9.06 5.18
CA ASP A 25 -9.15 9.97 4.18
C ASP A 25 -9.83 9.17 3.07
N GLY A 26 -11.15 9.28 2.99
CA GLY A 26 -11.99 8.58 2.01
C GLY A 26 -12.02 9.24 0.64
N SER A 27 -11.44 10.44 0.50
CA SER A 27 -11.27 11.17 -0.77
C SER A 27 -12.57 11.36 -1.56
N ASN A 28 -13.68 11.55 -0.84
CA ASN A 28 -15.06 11.58 -1.35
C ASN A 28 -15.44 10.36 -2.23
N GLY A 29 -14.69 9.27 -2.10
CA GLY A 29 -14.91 8.02 -2.83
C GLY A 29 -15.86 7.06 -2.12
N GLY A 30 -15.91 5.83 -2.63
CA GLY A 30 -16.77 4.75 -2.16
C GLY A 30 -16.37 4.13 -0.81
N THR A 31 -15.18 4.45 -0.29
CA THR A 31 -14.66 3.88 0.97
C THR A 31 -15.34 4.46 2.21
N GLY A 32 -15.85 5.69 2.13
CA GLY A 32 -16.38 6.43 3.28
C GLY A 32 -17.36 5.66 4.17
N PRO A 33 -18.44 5.05 3.64
CA PRO A 33 -19.40 4.30 4.44
C PRO A 33 -18.80 3.15 5.27
N VAL A 34 -17.78 2.45 4.77
CA VAL A 34 -17.11 1.38 5.52
C VAL A 34 -16.12 1.94 6.54
N LEU A 35 -15.44 3.05 6.24
CA LEU A 35 -14.59 3.74 7.22
C LEU A 35 -15.40 4.23 8.43
N GLU A 36 -16.58 4.81 8.20
CA GLU A 36 -17.53 5.20 9.26
C GLU A 36 -18.00 4.00 10.08
N TYR A 37 -18.22 2.86 9.42
CA TYR A 37 -18.57 1.61 10.10
C TYR A 37 -17.44 1.14 11.02
N ILE A 38 -16.20 1.11 10.51
CA ILE A 38 -15.00 0.69 11.28
C ILE A 38 -14.80 1.62 12.48
N LYS A 39 -14.90 2.94 12.30
CA LYS A 39 -14.77 3.93 13.39
C LYS A 39 -15.77 3.72 14.50
N ARG A 40 -17.04 3.47 14.20
CA ARG A 40 -18.09 3.26 15.22
C ARG A 40 -17.88 1.97 16.01
N ARG A 41 -17.19 0.98 15.44
CA ARG A 41 -17.15 -0.39 15.98
C ARG A 41 -15.80 -0.76 16.58
N SER A 42 -14.71 -0.13 16.15
CA SER A 42 -13.39 -0.33 16.74
C SER A 42 -13.29 0.34 18.11
N LYS A 43 -12.72 -0.38 19.10
CA LYS A 43 -12.54 0.13 20.47
C LYS A 43 -11.14 0.69 20.72
N ASP A 44 -10.13 0.07 20.12
CA ASP A 44 -8.72 0.36 20.36
C ASP A 44 -8.06 1.19 19.24
N LEU A 45 -8.83 1.54 18.21
CA LEU A 45 -8.41 2.41 17.12
C LEU A 45 -9.14 3.75 17.22
N GLU A 46 -8.44 4.78 17.66
CA GLU A 46 -8.94 6.16 17.66
C GLU A 46 -8.89 6.68 16.22
N LEU A 47 -10.03 6.67 15.54
CA LEU A 47 -10.15 7.08 14.14
C LEU A 47 -10.66 8.50 13.98
N GLU A 48 -9.87 9.30 13.29
CA GLU A 48 -10.32 10.53 12.65
C GLU A 48 -10.58 10.26 11.17
N LEU A 49 -11.72 10.73 10.67
CA LEU A 49 -12.14 10.49 9.30
C LEU A 49 -12.19 11.81 8.56
N ARG A 50 -11.78 11.76 7.29
CA ARG A 50 -11.83 12.88 6.36
C ARG A 50 -12.51 12.44 5.08
N ASP A 51 -13.29 13.35 4.51
CA ASP A 51 -13.83 13.23 3.15
C ASP A 51 -14.55 11.89 2.91
N THR A 52 -15.30 11.41 3.90
CA THR A 52 -16.02 10.10 3.90
C THR A 52 -17.43 10.17 3.33
N ARG A 53 -17.92 11.35 2.97
CA ARG A 53 -19.18 11.48 2.23
C ARG A 53 -18.89 11.29 0.74
N PRO A 54 -19.43 10.24 0.08
CA PRO A 54 -19.23 10.05 -1.35
C PRO A 54 -19.79 11.24 -2.14
N ASP A 55 -18.97 11.82 -3.01
CA ASP A 55 -19.33 12.93 -3.90
C ASP A 55 -18.47 12.86 -5.16
N GLY A 56 -19.09 12.59 -6.31
CA GLY A 56 -18.42 12.46 -7.60
C GLY A 56 -17.80 13.76 -8.13
N ASN A 57 -18.04 14.90 -7.48
CA ASN A 57 -17.35 16.16 -7.79
C ASN A 57 -15.95 16.24 -7.17
N PHE A 58 -15.62 15.36 -6.20
CA PHE A 58 -14.30 15.30 -5.52
C PHE A 58 -13.80 16.65 -5.02
N ALA A 59 -14.67 17.38 -4.30
CA ALA A 59 -14.45 18.77 -3.93
C ALA A 59 -13.29 19.00 -2.95
N ALA A 60 -12.91 18.01 -2.14
CA ALA A 60 -11.78 18.13 -1.22
C ALA A 60 -10.44 18.05 -1.98
N HIS A 61 -10.19 16.91 -2.60
CA HIS A 61 -9.07 16.71 -3.52
C HIS A 61 -9.41 15.61 -4.53
N GLY A 62 -8.73 15.61 -5.69
CA GLY A 62 -8.93 14.57 -6.69
C GLY A 62 -8.60 13.17 -6.13
N PRO A 63 -9.28 12.10 -6.59
CA PRO A 63 -9.23 10.78 -5.96
C PRO A 63 -8.03 9.94 -6.39
N ASN A 64 -6.98 10.55 -6.92
CA ASN A 64 -5.75 9.87 -7.30
C ASN A 64 -4.63 10.30 -6.34
N PRO A 65 -4.31 9.47 -5.32
CA PRO A 65 -3.33 9.83 -4.30
C PRO A 65 -1.89 9.98 -4.84
N LEU A 66 -1.61 9.53 -6.06
CA LEU A 66 -0.32 9.73 -6.73
C LEU A 66 -0.12 11.16 -7.24
N ARG A 67 -1.17 11.98 -7.30
CA ARG A 67 -1.04 13.36 -7.76
C ARG A 67 -0.22 14.17 -6.76
N ARG A 68 0.62 15.05 -7.29
CA ARG A 68 1.37 16.02 -6.47
C ARG A 68 0.39 16.82 -5.60
N GLY A 69 0.65 16.84 -4.30
CA GLY A 69 -0.19 17.53 -3.32
C GLY A 69 -1.36 16.72 -2.77
N ALA A 70 -1.68 15.54 -3.30
CA ALA A 70 -2.82 14.74 -2.84
C ALA A 70 -2.70 14.28 -1.38
N LEU A 71 -1.47 14.18 -0.85
CA LEU A 71 -1.22 13.80 0.55
C LEU A 71 -1.08 15.01 1.49
N LEU A 72 -1.14 16.25 0.99
CA LEU A 72 -0.81 17.43 1.78
C LEU A 72 -1.75 17.61 2.98
N ASP A 73 -3.05 17.53 2.75
CA ASP A 73 -4.05 17.73 3.79
C ASP A 73 -4.02 16.60 4.82
N LEU A 74 -3.84 15.36 4.37
CA LEU A 74 -3.61 14.21 5.25
C LEU A 74 -2.36 14.41 6.10
N SER A 75 -1.26 14.88 5.50
CA SER A 75 0.01 15.14 6.19
C SER A 75 -0.11 16.25 7.23
N LEU A 76 -0.87 17.30 6.95
CA LEU A 76 -1.18 18.37 7.89
C LEU A 76 -2.05 17.86 9.04
N ALA A 77 -3.08 17.06 8.72
CA ALA A 77 -3.97 16.48 9.71
C ALA A 77 -3.20 15.56 10.67
N VAL A 78 -2.33 14.68 10.16
CA VAL A 78 -1.56 13.76 11.00
C VAL A 78 -0.68 14.50 12.00
N ARG A 79 0.02 15.55 11.55
CA ARG A 79 0.82 16.42 12.42
C ARG A 79 -0.03 17.16 13.45
N LYS A 80 -1.13 17.78 13.02
CA LYS A 80 -2.02 18.55 13.89
C LYS A 80 -2.64 17.68 14.99
N HIS A 81 -3.06 16.48 14.65
CA HIS A 81 -3.76 15.57 15.56
C HIS A 81 -2.82 14.62 16.30
N LYS A 82 -1.51 14.68 16.02
CA LYS A 82 -0.46 13.80 16.56
C LYS A 82 -0.82 12.33 16.38
N ALA A 83 -1.32 11.99 15.19
CA ALA A 83 -1.69 10.62 14.85
C ALA A 83 -0.43 9.75 14.64
N ASP A 84 -0.55 8.45 14.90
CA ASP A 84 0.52 7.46 14.66
C ASP A 84 0.82 7.31 13.16
N PHE A 85 -0.20 7.45 12.30
CA PHE A 85 -0.08 7.53 10.85
C PHE A 85 -1.39 8.04 10.23
N GLY A 86 -1.37 8.32 8.93
CA GLY A 86 -2.57 8.57 8.12
C GLY A 86 -2.61 7.69 6.88
N ALA A 87 -3.81 7.42 6.36
CA ALA A 87 -4.01 6.73 5.10
C ALA A 87 -5.07 7.43 4.23
N THR A 88 -4.86 7.45 2.92
CA THR A 88 -5.83 7.92 1.91
C THR A 88 -6.09 6.84 0.88
N PHE A 89 -7.32 6.76 0.41
CA PHE A 89 -7.77 5.79 -0.58
C PHE A 89 -8.03 6.47 -1.92
N ASP A 90 -8.00 5.70 -3.01
CA ASP A 90 -8.55 6.18 -4.26
C ASP A 90 -10.08 6.02 -4.31
N ALA A 91 -10.68 6.41 -5.45
CA ALA A 91 -12.14 6.57 -5.57
C ALA A 91 -12.94 5.30 -5.20
N ASP A 92 -12.48 4.12 -5.58
CA ASP A 92 -13.15 2.83 -5.32
C ASP A 92 -12.52 2.04 -4.17
N GLY A 93 -11.32 2.44 -3.72
CA GLY A 93 -10.69 1.95 -2.50
C GLY A 93 -9.87 0.68 -2.65
N ASP A 94 -9.49 0.32 -3.89
CA ASP A 94 -8.58 -0.79 -4.14
C ASP A 94 -7.10 -0.40 -3.90
N ARG A 95 -6.80 0.91 -3.90
CA ARG A 95 -5.50 1.47 -3.55
C ARG A 95 -5.50 2.22 -2.23
N VAL A 96 -4.35 2.24 -1.57
CA VAL A 96 -4.12 3.02 -0.36
C VAL A 96 -2.69 3.57 -0.29
N PHE A 97 -2.57 4.78 0.23
CA PHE A 97 -1.30 5.47 0.43
C PHE A 97 -1.22 5.97 1.87
N PHE A 98 -0.01 5.96 2.43
CA PHE A 98 0.19 6.22 3.84
C PHE A 98 1.12 7.41 4.07
N VAL A 99 0.94 8.09 5.19
CA VAL A 99 1.87 9.07 5.74
C VAL A 99 2.21 8.68 7.17
N ASP A 100 3.46 8.89 7.60
CA ASP A 100 3.89 8.59 8.98
C ASP A 100 3.45 9.67 9.99
N ASP A 101 3.81 9.50 11.26
CA ASP A 101 3.47 10.44 12.35
C ASP A 101 4.08 11.84 12.19
N LEU A 102 5.07 12.03 11.31
CA LEU A 102 5.61 13.34 10.95
C LEU A 102 4.92 13.94 9.71
N GLY A 103 3.92 13.23 9.15
CA GLY A 103 3.23 13.62 7.92
C GLY A 103 4.08 13.42 6.67
N ARG A 104 5.06 12.51 6.70
CA ARG A 104 5.89 12.20 5.53
C ARG A 104 5.23 11.06 4.74
N PRO A 105 5.07 11.18 3.41
CA PRO A 105 4.62 10.06 2.59
C PRO A 105 5.49 8.82 2.80
N ILE A 106 4.87 7.67 3.09
CA ILE A 106 5.56 6.41 3.25
C ILE A 106 5.68 5.74 1.88
N PRO A 107 6.90 5.47 1.38
CA PRO A 107 7.09 4.74 0.13
C PRO A 107 6.42 3.35 0.17
N TYR A 108 5.84 2.91 -0.97
CA TYR A 108 5.13 1.63 -1.02
C TYR A 108 6.00 0.44 -0.59
N GLU A 109 7.32 0.48 -0.82
CA GLU A 109 8.24 -0.59 -0.39
C GLU A 109 8.29 -0.74 1.12
N ILE A 110 8.23 0.37 1.85
CA ILE A 110 8.25 0.37 3.31
C ILE A 110 6.92 -0.15 3.85
N VAL A 111 5.81 0.24 3.23
CA VAL A 111 4.48 -0.32 3.54
C VAL A 111 4.46 -1.83 3.28
N SER A 112 4.97 -2.25 2.12
CA SER A 112 5.05 -3.65 1.71
C SER A 112 5.95 -4.45 2.63
N LEU A 113 7.09 -3.89 3.07
CA LEU A 113 8.01 -4.51 4.01
C LEU A 113 7.35 -4.69 5.38
N LEU A 114 6.68 -3.66 5.91
CA LEU A 114 6.02 -3.74 7.19
C LEU A 114 4.89 -4.79 7.18
N LEU A 115 4.07 -4.82 6.12
CA LEU A 115 3.06 -5.87 5.93
C LEU A 115 3.69 -7.26 5.75
N LEU A 116 4.81 -7.37 5.06
CA LEU A 116 5.54 -8.62 4.88
C LEU A 116 6.06 -9.16 6.22
N LEU A 117 6.64 -8.29 7.07
CA LEU A 117 7.15 -8.64 8.40
C LEU A 117 6.03 -9.05 9.36
N TYR A 118 4.87 -8.41 9.27
CA TYR A 118 3.69 -8.72 10.07
C TYR A 118 3.00 -10.02 9.64
N LEU A 119 2.70 -10.16 8.34
CA LEU A 119 1.95 -11.31 7.80
C LEU A 119 2.79 -12.58 7.72
N LYS A 120 4.13 -12.45 7.58
CA LYS A 120 5.10 -13.55 7.44
C LYS A 120 4.68 -14.60 6.38
N PRO A 121 4.30 -14.17 5.16
CA PRO A 121 3.85 -15.10 4.13
C PRO A 121 5.00 -15.99 3.64
N ARG A 122 4.68 -17.21 3.23
CA ARG A 122 5.62 -18.13 2.57
C ARG A 122 5.93 -17.69 1.14
N THR A 123 4.98 -17.04 0.48
CA THR A 123 5.08 -16.61 -0.91
C THR A 123 4.49 -15.21 -1.07
N MET A 124 5.22 -14.34 -1.76
CA MET A 124 4.79 -12.99 -2.09
C MET A 124 4.94 -12.73 -3.59
N ILE A 125 4.01 -12.00 -4.19
CA ILE A 125 4.11 -11.50 -5.56
C ILE A 125 4.33 -9.99 -5.59
N VAL A 126 5.21 -9.53 -6.46
CA VAL A 126 5.51 -8.11 -6.64
C VAL A 126 5.58 -7.79 -8.13
N ASP A 127 5.26 -6.56 -8.51
CA ASP A 127 5.48 -6.13 -9.89
C ASP A 127 6.98 -5.89 -10.20
N ALA A 128 7.34 -5.85 -11.48
CA ALA A 128 8.73 -5.71 -11.93
C ALA A 128 9.44 -4.42 -11.50
N ARG A 129 8.72 -3.45 -10.93
CA ARG A 129 9.26 -2.19 -10.36
C ARG A 129 9.53 -2.31 -8.87
N TYR A 130 9.36 -3.48 -8.24
CA TYR A 130 9.67 -3.65 -6.83
C TYR A 130 11.12 -3.23 -6.54
N GLY A 131 11.35 -2.48 -5.47
CA GLY A 131 12.68 -1.97 -5.18
C GLY A 131 13.51 -2.90 -4.28
N TYR A 132 14.76 -2.48 -4.09
CA TYR A 132 15.80 -3.31 -3.47
C TYR A 132 15.57 -3.55 -1.98
N LEU A 133 15.00 -2.59 -1.26
CA LEU A 133 14.74 -2.73 0.18
C LEU A 133 13.90 -3.96 0.48
N LEU A 134 12.81 -4.14 -0.28
CA LEU A 134 11.89 -5.25 -0.09
C LEU A 134 12.54 -6.60 -0.43
N GLY A 135 13.45 -6.62 -1.41
CA GLY A 135 14.22 -7.81 -1.77
C GLY A 135 15.25 -8.20 -0.71
N ASP A 136 16.00 -7.23 -0.21
CA ASP A 136 17.12 -7.44 0.73
C ASP A 136 16.63 -7.73 2.16
N MET A 137 15.56 -7.08 2.60
CA MET A 137 14.99 -7.23 3.94
C MET A 137 13.94 -8.35 4.04
N ARG A 138 13.76 -9.13 2.97
CA ARG A 138 12.79 -10.23 2.92
C ARG A 138 13.08 -11.27 4.03
N PRO A 139 12.08 -11.69 4.82
CA PRO A 139 12.24 -12.77 5.79
C PRO A 139 12.80 -14.06 5.17
N LYS A 140 13.67 -14.75 5.91
CA LYS A 140 14.21 -16.04 5.48
C LYS A 140 13.06 -17.02 5.21
N GLY A 141 13.10 -17.67 4.05
CA GLY A 141 12.10 -18.64 3.63
C GLY A 141 10.91 -18.08 2.84
N THR A 142 10.72 -16.75 2.80
CA THR A 142 9.71 -16.15 1.90
C THR A 142 10.20 -16.21 0.45
N LYS A 143 9.39 -16.77 -0.45
CA LYS A 143 9.66 -16.81 -1.89
C LYS A 143 8.98 -15.63 -2.59
N PHE A 144 9.74 -14.89 -3.40
CA PHE A 144 9.18 -13.81 -4.23
C PHE A 144 8.93 -14.30 -5.65
N MET A 145 7.77 -13.94 -6.19
CA MET A 145 7.42 -14.07 -7.60
C MET A 145 7.30 -12.68 -8.21
N ILE A 146 7.91 -12.47 -9.37
CA ILE A 146 7.84 -11.20 -10.07
C ILE A 146 6.79 -11.32 -11.17
N SER A 147 5.84 -10.38 -11.21
CA SER A 147 4.81 -10.27 -12.24
C SER A 147 5.06 -9.09 -13.17
N ARG A 148 4.49 -9.18 -14.38
CA ARG A 148 4.22 -8.00 -15.20
C ARG A 148 3.34 -7.02 -14.43
N VAL A 149 3.52 -5.73 -14.69
CA VAL A 149 2.70 -4.65 -14.11
C VAL A 149 1.24 -4.85 -14.52
N GLY A 150 0.32 -4.72 -13.55
CA GLY A 150 -1.12 -4.78 -13.80
C GLY A 150 -1.85 -5.73 -12.85
N SER A 151 -2.88 -5.22 -12.19
CA SER A 151 -3.62 -5.92 -11.14
C SER A 151 -4.25 -7.23 -11.59
N SER A 152 -4.75 -7.31 -12.82
CA SER A 152 -5.31 -8.55 -13.38
C SER A 152 -4.30 -9.69 -13.45
N PHE A 153 -3.07 -9.43 -13.89
CA PHE A 153 -2.03 -10.46 -13.98
C PHE A 153 -1.62 -10.97 -12.61
N ILE A 154 -1.54 -10.06 -11.63
CA ILE A 154 -1.22 -10.42 -10.24
C ILE A 154 -2.33 -11.26 -9.64
N LYS A 155 -3.60 -10.84 -9.73
CA LYS A 155 -4.75 -11.61 -9.22
C LYS A 155 -4.80 -13.02 -9.80
N GLU A 156 -4.61 -13.16 -11.12
CA GLU A 156 -4.55 -14.46 -11.79
C GLU A 156 -3.40 -15.33 -11.27
N THR A 157 -2.19 -14.76 -11.23
CA THR A 157 -0.97 -15.46 -10.79
C THR A 157 -1.07 -15.89 -9.32
N MET A 158 -1.66 -15.05 -8.46
CA MET A 158 -1.88 -15.36 -7.06
C MET A 158 -2.82 -16.54 -6.88
N ARG A 159 -3.95 -16.58 -7.59
CA ARG A 159 -4.90 -17.70 -7.53
C ARG A 159 -4.25 -19.00 -8.01
N LYS A 160 -3.57 -18.95 -9.15
CA LYS A 160 -2.92 -20.12 -9.77
C LYS A 160 -1.85 -20.73 -8.87
N ASN A 161 -1.05 -19.89 -8.20
CA ASN A 161 0.09 -20.34 -7.40
C ASN A 161 -0.17 -20.30 -5.88
N ARG A 162 -1.41 -19.99 -5.47
CA ARG A 162 -1.83 -19.86 -4.06
C ARG A 162 -0.95 -18.88 -3.26
N ILE A 163 -0.56 -17.78 -3.89
CA ILE A 163 0.33 -16.77 -3.30
C ILE A 163 -0.42 -16.02 -2.19
N GLU A 164 0.24 -15.85 -1.05
CA GLU A 164 -0.39 -15.40 0.20
C GLU A 164 -0.55 -13.88 0.27
N PHE A 165 0.42 -13.13 -0.24
CA PHE A 165 0.47 -11.68 -0.21
C PHE A 165 1.02 -11.12 -1.53
N GLY A 166 0.59 -9.93 -1.93
CA GLY A 166 1.18 -9.22 -3.04
C GLY A 166 1.11 -7.71 -2.88
N SER A 167 1.98 -6.99 -3.58
CA SER A 167 2.01 -5.53 -3.56
C SER A 167 2.49 -4.95 -4.88
N GLU A 168 1.93 -3.80 -5.27
CA GLU A 168 2.37 -3.01 -6.43
C GLU A 168 2.75 -1.60 -6.02
N GLU A 169 3.66 -0.99 -6.79
CA GLU A 169 4.07 0.41 -6.60
C GLU A 169 2.90 1.40 -6.71
N SER A 170 1.86 1.03 -7.46
CA SER A 170 0.64 1.83 -7.61
C SER A 170 -0.26 1.86 -6.38
N GLY A 171 0.08 1.17 -5.28
CA GLY A 171 -0.68 1.19 -4.04
C GLY A 171 -1.75 0.09 -3.92
N HIS A 172 -1.76 -0.88 -4.84
CA HIS A 172 -2.57 -2.10 -4.69
C HIS A 172 -1.84 -3.09 -3.79
N TYR A 173 -2.57 -3.67 -2.83
CA TYR A 173 -2.08 -4.71 -1.94
C TYR A 173 -3.07 -5.87 -1.94
N TYR A 174 -2.55 -7.07 -2.15
CA TYR A 174 -3.32 -8.27 -2.45
C TYR A 174 -3.20 -9.29 -1.33
N PHE A 175 -4.31 -9.92 -0.96
CA PHE A 175 -4.30 -10.85 0.16
C PHE A 175 -5.05 -12.14 -0.15
N LYS A 176 -4.45 -13.29 0.17
CA LYS A 176 -5.14 -14.60 0.09
C LYS A 176 -6.40 -14.65 0.94
N GLN A 177 -6.35 -14.08 2.14
CA GLN A 177 -7.51 -13.93 3.04
C GLN A 177 -8.59 -12.99 2.49
N PHE A 178 -8.24 -12.16 1.51
CA PHE A 178 -9.18 -11.34 0.74
C PHE A 178 -9.38 -11.92 -0.67
N PHE A 179 -9.49 -13.25 -0.77
CA PHE A 179 -9.82 -13.98 -2.00
C PHE A 179 -8.88 -13.71 -3.19
N TYR A 180 -7.60 -13.43 -2.89
CA TYR A 180 -6.57 -13.06 -3.88
C TYR A 180 -6.92 -11.79 -4.68
N ALA A 181 -7.71 -10.91 -4.09
CA ALA A 181 -8.00 -9.57 -4.60
C ALA A 181 -7.18 -8.53 -3.85
N ASP A 182 -7.06 -7.36 -4.48
CA ASP A 182 -6.58 -6.13 -3.88
C ASP A 182 -7.65 -5.48 -2.99
N SER A 183 -7.20 -4.80 -1.95
CA SER A 183 -8.05 -3.95 -1.13
C SER A 183 -7.19 -2.97 -0.34
N GLY A 184 -7.36 -1.67 -0.63
CA GLY A 184 -6.73 -0.61 0.13
C GLY A 184 -7.21 -0.60 1.58
N ILE A 185 -8.50 -0.84 1.81
CA ILE A 185 -9.09 -0.86 3.16
C ILE A 185 -8.53 -2.02 3.99
N MET A 186 -8.42 -3.22 3.41
CA MET A 186 -7.80 -4.37 4.08
C MET A 186 -6.33 -4.08 4.40
N ALA A 187 -5.61 -3.46 3.47
CA ALA A 187 -4.23 -3.06 3.69
C ALA A 187 -4.11 -2.05 4.83
N ALA A 188 -4.99 -1.05 4.93
CA ALA A 188 -4.99 -0.10 6.05
C ALA A 188 -5.24 -0.77 7.41
N VAL A 189 -6.17 -1.74 7.47
CA VAL A 189 -6.45 -2.51 8.70
C VAL A 189 -5.25 -3.35 9.13
N LEU A 190 -4.63 -4.06 8.19
CA LEU A 190 -3.44 -4.87 8.47
C LEU A 190 -2.23 -4.01 8.80
N PHE A 191 -2.10 -2.85 8.14
CA PHE A 191 -1.05 -1.88 8.41
C PHE A 191 -1.19 -1.30 9.83
N ALA A 192 -2.40 -0.97 10.27
CA ALA A 192 -2.64 -0.58 11.67
C ALA A 192 -2.20 -1.67 12.65
N SER A 193 -2.52 -2.94 12.35
CA SER A 193 -2.07 -4.06 13.18
C SER A 193 -0.54 -4.19 13.21
N ALA A 194 0.12 -4.07 12.06
CA ALA A 194 1.57 -4.10 11.95
C ALA A 194 2.26 -2.93 12.69
N VAL A 195 1.76 -1.69 12.54
CA VAL A 195 2.26 -0.50 13.25
C VAL A 195 2.09 -0.67 14.76
N SER A 196 1.04 -1.35 15.21
CA SER A 196 0.82 -1.60 16.64
C SER A 196 1.86 -2.54 17.25
N GLU A 197 2.51 -3.40 16.45
CA GLU A 197 3.61 -4.26 16.91
C GLU A 197 4.92 -3.49 17.13
N ILE A 198 5.03 -2.28 16.57
CA ILE A 198 6.16 -1.38 16.83
C ILE A 198 5.94 -0.73 18.20
N VAL A 199 6.73 -1.16 19.18
CA VAL A 199 6.66 -0.73 20.58
C VAL A 199 7.89 0.09 20.94
N GLY A 200 7.69 1.17 21.71
CA GLY A 200 8.77 1.99 22.26
C GLY A 200 9.34 3.04 21.31
N VAL A 201 8.99 3.02 20.02
CA VAL A 201 9.39 4.02 19.02
C VAL A 201 8.21 4.44 18.14
N LYS A 202 8.29 5.64 17.58
CA LYS A 202 7.33 6.14 16.58
C LYS A 202 7.57 5.48 15.21
N LEU A 203 6.54 5.47 14.36
CA LEU A 203 6.63 4.90 13.02
C LEU A 203 7.72 5.58 12.20
N SER A 204 7.81 6.90 12.25
CA SER A 204 8.83 7.72 11.59
C SER A 204 10.25 7.30 11.96
N VAL A 205 10.51 7.02 13.23
CA VAL A 205 11.81 6.57 13.75
C VAL A 205 12.12 5.16 13.25
N TRP A 206 11.14 4.26 13.28
CA TRP A 206 11.30 2.90 12.73
C TRP A 206 11.62 2.93 11.22
N ILE A 207 10.94 3.79 10.46
CA ILE A 207 11.20 4.01 9.02
C ILE A 207 12.61 4.57 8.81
N ASP A 208 13.05 5.48 9.69
CA ASP A 208 14.35 6.13 9.54
C ASP A 208 15.54 5.19 9.81
N ASP A 209 15.34 4.16 10.63
CA ASP A 209 16.31 3.11 10.92
C ASP A 209 16.51 2.08 9.78
N LEU A 210 15.59 2.04 8.81
CA LEU A 210 15.71 1.15 7.66
C LEU A 210 16.87 1.54 6.72
N PRO A 211 17.52 0.57 6.06
CA PRO A 211 18.52 0.85 5.02
C PRO A 211 17.98 1.81 3.95
N LYS A 212 18.76 2.84 3.64
CA LYS A 212 18.36 3.84 2.64
C LYS A 212 18.71 3.36 1.23
N PHE A 213 17.71 3.27 0.38
CA PHE A 213 17.87 3.03 -1.06
C PHE A 213 17.42 4.26 -1.83
N TYR A 214 18.27 4.74 -2.73
CA TYR A 214 17.96 5.88 -3.58
C TYR A 214 17.52 5.38 -4.95
N ARG A 215 16.33 5.83 -5.39
CA ARG A 215 15.77 5.53 -6.70
C ARG A 215 15.37 6.83 -7.38
N SER A 216 15.47 6.86 -8.71
CA SER A 216 14.79 7.90 -9.48
C SER A 216 13.28 7.85 -9.22
N PRO A 217 12.56 8.97 -9.32
CA PRO A 217 11.11 8.94 -9.48
C PRO A 217 10.74 8.20 -10.77
N GLU A 218 9.43 7.98 -10.99
CA GLU A 218 8.94 7.46 -12.25
C GLU A 218 9.24 8.43 -13.40
N LEU A 219 10.00 7.96 -14.39
CA LEU A 219 10.36 8.73 -15.59
C LEU A 219 9.56 8.22 -16.78
N ASN A 220 8.68 9.07 -17.30
CA ASN A 220 7.80 8.75 -18.42
C ASN A 220 8.32 9.37 -19.73
N PHE A 221 8.55 8.53 -20.75
CA PHE A 221 9.05 8.95 -22.05
C PHE A 221 8.04 8.65 -23.16
N LYS A 222 7.77 9.62 -24.02
CA LYS A 222 7.00 9.42 -25.25
C LYS A 222 7.95 8.98 -26.37
N VAL A 223 7.69 7.83 -26.97
CA VAL A 223 8.52 7.27 -28.07
C VAL A 223 7.64 6.85 -29.24
N LYS A 224 8.15 6.98 -30.47
CA LYS A 224 7.43 6.60 -31.70
C LYS A 224 7.32 5.08 -31.87
N ASP A 225 8.38 4.34 -31.52
CA ASP A 225 8.43 2.88 -31.59
C ASP A 225 8.84 2.29 -30.24
N LYS A 226 7.85 1.77 -29.50
CA LYS A 226 8.07 1.15 -28.18
C LYS A 226 8.90 -0.13 -28.29
N LYS A 227 8.62 -0.99 -29.27
CA LYS A 227 9.29 -2.31 -29.42
C LYS A 227 10.75 -2.13 -29.80
N GLY A 228 11.05 -1.29 -30.78
CA GLY A 228 12.42 -0.99 -31.18
C GLY A 228 13.18 -0.26 -30.08
N THR A 229 12.54 0.63 -29.32
CA THR A 229 13.19 1.29 -28.17
C THR A 229 13.60 0.29 -27.10
N LEU A 230 12.71 -0.60 -26.67
CA LEU A 230 13.04 -1.65 -25.70
C LEU A 230 14.16 -2.57 -26.22
N SER A 231 14.13 -2.92 -27.51
CA SER A 231 15.17 -3.75 -28.14
C SER A 231 16.54 -3.07 -28.15
N ARG A 232 16.60 -1.73 -28.35
CA ARG A 232 17.85 -0.96 -28.27
C ARG A 232 18.39 -0.91 -26.85
N VAL A 233 17.53 -0.70 -25.85
CA VAL A 233 17.92 -0.72 -24.43
C VAL A 233 18.48 -2.08 -24.04
N GLU A 234 17.77 -3.16 -24.39
CA GLU A 234 18.24 -4.53 -24.13
C GLU A 234 19.62 -4.77 -24.76
N ARG A 235 19.79 -4.42 -26.05
CA ARG A 235 21.06 -4.60 -26.76
C ARG A 235 22.20 -3.82 -26.12
N HIS A 236 21.95 -2.58 -25.70
CA HIS A 236 22.96 -1.73 -25.06
C HIS A 236 23.46 -2.32 -23.73
N PHE A 237 22.56 -2.87 -22.91
CA PHE A 237 22.91 -3.39 -21.58
C PHE A 237 23.23 -4.89 -21.55
N ARG A 238 23.03 -5.63 -22.65
CA ARG A 238 23.16 -7.10 -22.70
C ARG A 238 24.49 -7.63 -22.14
N GLY A 239 25.61 -6.97 -22.44
CA GLY A 239 26.93 -7.38 -21.96
C GLY A 239 27.21 -7.08 -20.47
N LYS A 240 26.38 -6.25 -19.82
CA LYS A 240 26.52 -5.85 -18.41
C LYS A 240 25.43 -6.41 -17.51
N ALA A 241 24.32 -6.88 -18.07
CA ALA A 241 23.17 -7.34 -17.32
C ALA A 241 23.44 -8.71 -16.68
N LYS A 242 23.20 -8.83 -15.37
CA LYS A 242 23.18 -10.14 -14.69
C LYS A 242 22.01 -11.01 -15.17
N THR A 243 20.88 -10.39 -15.49
CA THR A 243 19.68 -11.07 -15.98
C THR A 243 18.87 -10.11 -16.85
N ILE A 244 18.28 -10.62 -17.92
CA ILE A 244 17.33 -9.88 -18.76
C ILE A 244 15.97 -10.55 -18.58
N SER A 245 15.06 -9.87 -17.90
CA SER A 245 13.69 -10.35 -17.76
C SER A 245 12.95 -10.27 -19.10
N LYS A 246 12.17 -11.32 -19.42
CA LYS A 246 11.23 -11.36 -20.54
C LYS A 246 9.76 -11.29 -20.09
N LEU A 247 9.55 -10.98 -18.80
CA LEU A 247 8.25 -10.51 -18.31
C LEU A 247 7.84 -9.32 -19.17
#